data_AF-A0A975Y4N8-F1
#
_entry.id   AF-A0A975Y4N8-F1
#
_cell.length_a   1.000
_cell.length_b   1.000
_cell.length_c   1.000
_cell.angle_alpha   90.00
_cell.angle_beta   90.00
_cell.angle_gamma   90.00
#
_symmetry.space_group_name_H-M   'P 1'
#
loop_
_entity.id
_entity.type
_entity.pdbx_description
1 polymer ?
#
loop_
_entity_poly.entity_id
_entity_poly.type
_entity_poly.pdbx_seq_one_letter_code
_entity_poly.pdbx_strand_id
1 'polypeptide(L)' 'MKLLLLQLVDENGTLLPQYEVAADSVGAGVDEWVLVSRGSAARQVPGNEQRPLDAAVVAIIDTIHVEDRLIYSKKDQYR' A
#
# COMPACT_ATOMS: atom_id res chain seq x y z
N MET A 1 -13.75 -6.14 7.08
CA MET A 1 -12.44 -5.45 7.12
C MET A 1 -11.39 -6.50 6.89
N LYS A 2 -10.71 -6.48 5.74
CA LYS A 2 -9.59 -7.38 5.44
C LYS A 2 -8.33 -6.75 6.04
N LEU A 3 -7.45 -7.55 6.62
CA LEU A 3 -6.16 -7.09 7.14
C LEU A 3 -5.05 -7.69 6.27
N LEU A 4 -4.14 -6.85 5.81
CA LEU A 4 -2.99 -7.26 5.01
C LEU A 4 -1.70 -7.00 5.77
N LEU A 5 -0.76 -7.94 5.69
CA LEU A 5 0.62 -7.72 6.07
C LEU A 5 1.32 -7.03 4.89
N LEU A 6 1.73 -5.78 5.09
CA LEU A 6 2.45 -4.99 4.11
C LEU A 6 3.93 -4.97 4.47
N GLN A 7 4.80 -5.31 3.54
CA GLN A 7 6.23 -5.06 3.67
C GLN A 7 6.57 -3.72 3.01
N LEU A 8 7.33 -2.87 3.71
CA LEU A 8 7.71 -1.57 3.17
C LEU A 8 8.81 -1.72 2.12
N VAL A 9 8.82 -0.78 1.19
CA VAL A 9 9.77 -0.72 0.08
C VAL A 9 10.46 0.65 0.04
N ASP A 10 11.74 0.67 -0.33
CA ASP A 10 12.48 1.91 -0.54
C ASP A 10 12.22 2.51 -1.94
N GLU A 11 12.82 3.67 -2.21
CA GLU A 11 12.67 4.39 -3.48
C GLU A 11 13.26 3.65 -4.70
N ASN A 12 14.03 2.57 -4.48
CA ASN A 12 14.65 1.78 -5.54
C ASN A 12 13.91 0.49 -5.86
N GLY A 13 12.85 0.13 -5.12
CA GLY A 13 12.21 -1.16 -5.30
C GLY A 13 12.49 -2.18 -4.19
N THR A 14 13.43 -1.87 -3.29
CA THR A 14 14.00 -2.88 -2.38
C THR A 14 13.10 -3.06 -1.17
N LEU A 15 12.83 -4.32 -0.83
CA LEU A 15 12.09 -4.67 0.38
C LEU A 15 12.89 -4.29 1.64
N LEU A 16 12.26 -3.55 2.54
CA LEU A 16 12.80 -3.17 3.83
C LEU A 16 12.43 -4.21 4.90
N PRO A 17 13.21 -4.35 5.99
CA PRO A 17 12.85 -5.17 7.16
C PRO A 17 11.83 -4.43 8.06
N GLN A 18 10.86 -3.76 7.45
CA GLN A 18 9.79 -3.01 8.11
C GLN A 18 8.47 -3.46 7.53
N TYR A 19 7.44 -3.53 8.36
CA TYR A 19 6.11 -3.95 7.94
C TYR A 19 5.02 -3.15 8.64
N GLU A 20 3.81 -3.26 8.11
CA GLU A 20 2.57 -2.77 8.72
C GLU A 20 1.47 -3.82 8.59
N VAL A 21 0.56 -3.87 9.55
CA VAL A 21 -0.72 -4.55 9.36
C VAL A 21 -1.77 -3.49 9.06
N ALA A 22 -2.25 -3.44 7.82
CA ALA A 22 -3.14 -2.40 7.36
C ALA A 22 -4.54 -2.92 7.05
N ALA A 23 -5.56 -2.11 7.36
CA ALA A 23 -6.91 -2.37 6.89
C ALA A 23 -6.99 -2.14 5.37
N ASP A 24 -7.51 -3.13 4.65
CA ASP A 24 -7.73 -3.06 3.22
C ASP A 24 -9.22 -2.95 2.91
N SER A 25 -9.56 -1.87 2.22
CA SER A 25 -10.89 -1.60 1.66
C SER A 25 -10.85 -1.42 0.13
N VAL A 26 -9.64 -1.42 -0.46
CA VAL A 26 -9.41 -1.23 -1.89
C VAL A 26 -9.45 -2.59 -2.61
N GLY A 27 -9.08 -3.66 -1.90
CA GLY A 27 -9.09 -5.02 -2.44
C GLY A 27 -7.74 -5.42 -3.04
N ALA A 28 -6.65 -5.04 -2.39
CA ALA A 28 -5.31 -5.40 -2.84
C ALA A 28 -5.08 -6.92 -2.79
N GLY A 29 -4.42 -7.42 -3.85
CA GLY A 29 -3.95 -8.77 -4.03
C GLY A 29 -2.58 -9.01 -3.40
N VAL A 30 -2.11 -10.26 -3.52
CA VAL A 30 -0.74 -10.64 -3.17
C VAL A 30 0.22 -10.03 -4.20
N ASP A 31 1.39 -9.59 -3.74
CA ASP A 31 2.47 -8.98 -4.54
C ASP A 31 2.15 -7.64 -5.24
N GLU A 32 0.96 -7.08 -4.99
CA GLU A 32 0.61 -5.74 -5.46
C GLU A 32 1.25 -4.66 -4.59
N TRP A 33 1.82 -3.64 -5.24
CA TRP A 33 2.31 -2.46 -4.56
C TRP A 33 1.14 -1.54 -4.20
N VAL A 34 1.15 -1.02 -2.98
CA VAL A 34 0.07 -0.20 -2.43
C VAL A 34 0.59 1.06 -1.75
N LEU A 35 -0.26 2.09 -1.68
CA LEU A 35 -0.06 3.22 -0.78
C LEU A 35 -0.72 2.94 0.57
N VAL A 36 0.05 3.12 1.64
CA VAL A 36 -0.41 2.99 3.02
C VAL A 36 -0.45 4.36 3.70
N SER A 37 -1.59 4.70 4.31
CA SER A 37 -1.71 5.85 5.20
C SER A 37 -1.59 5.41 6.65
N ARG A 38 -0.81 6.15 7.45
CA ARG A 38 -0.56 5.87 8.87
C ARG A 38 -1.23 6.87 9.81
N GLY A 39 -1.39 6.48 11.07
CA GLY A 39 -1.97 7.29 12.14
C GLY A 39 -3.46 7.60 11.93
N SER A 40 -3.90 8.78 12.35
CA SER A 40 -5.31 9.18 12.25
C SER A 40 -5.84 9.25 10.82
N ALA A 41 -4.98 9.38 9.81
CA ALA A 41 -5.35 9.35 8.40
C ALA A 41 -5.97 8.01 7.99
N ALA A 42 -5.59 6.89 8.63
CA ALA A 42 -6.19 5.57 8.37
C ALA A 42 -7.71 5.53 8.64
N ARG A 43 -8.21 6.42 9.52
CA ARG A 43 -9.64 6.56 9.85
C ARG A 43 -10.41 7.48 8.91
N GLN A 44 -9.73 8.16 7.97
CA GLN A 44 -10.40 8.99 6.96
C GLN A 44 -10.97 8.17 5.80
N VAL A 45 -10.60 6.88 5.70
CA VAL A 45 -11.18 5.94 4.74
C VAL A 45 -12.66 5.70 5.12
N PRO A 46 -13.60 5.82 4.16
CA PRO A 46 -15.03 5.63 4.44
C PRO A 46 -15.31 4.30 5.15
N GLY A 47 -16.01 4.37 6.29
CA GLY A 47 -16.33 3.22 7.12
C GLY A 47 -15.27 2.85 8.17
N ASN A 48 -14.17 3.61 8.29
CA ASN A 48 -13.14 3.45 9.31
C ASN A 48 -13.15 4.55 10.40
N GLU A 49 -14.07 5.49 10.37
CA GLU A 49 -14.05 6.75 11.17
C GLU A 49 -13.95 6.50 12.67
N GLN A 50 -14.67 5.48 13.16
CA GLN A 50 -14.71 5.11 14.58
C GLN A 50 -13.91 3.83 14.89
N ARG A 51 -13.16 3.31 13.90
CA ARG A 51 -12.37 2.09 14.09
C ARG A 51 -10.99 2.42 14.65
N PRO A 52 -10.43 1.61 15.56
CA PRO A 52 -9.12 1.86 16.15
C PRO A 52 -8.00 1.43 15.16
N LEU A 53 -7.95 2.10 14.00
CA LEU A 53 -6.96 1.85 12.96
C LEU A 53 -5.90 2.95 12.94
N ASP A 54 -4.67 2.52 12.72
CA ASP A 54 -3.48 3.35 12.55
C ASP A 54 -2.75 3.06 11.22
N ALA A 55 -3.20 2.08 10.44
CA ALA A 55 -2.74 1.85 9.07
C ALA A 55 -3.90 1.41 8.15
N ALA A 56 -3.97 2.00 6.96
CA ALA A 56 -4.93 1.62 5.93
C ALA A 56 -4.32 1.66 4.52
N VAL A 57 -4.64 0.65 3.72
CA VAL A 57 -4.40 0.68 2.27
C VAL A 57 -5.37 1.68 1.66
N VAL A 58 -4.84 2.68 0.94
CA VAL A 58 -5.64 3.75 0.33
C VAL A 58 -5.64 3.71 -1.19
N ALA A 59 -4.67 3.04 -1.81
CA ALA A 59 -4.61 2.84 -3.26
C ALA A 59 -3.74 1.63 -3.63
N ILE A 60 -4.04 1.03 -4.78
CA ILE A 60 -3.13 0.10 -5.48
C ILE A 60 -2.34 0.92 -6.50
N ILE A 61 -1.04 0.68 -6.57
CA ILE A 61 -0.12 1.44 -7.42
C ILE A 61 -0.10 0.81 -8.81
N ASP A 62 -0.26 1.64 -9.84
CA ASP A 62 -0.08 1.22 -11.24
C ASP A 62 1.38 1.35 -11.69
N THR A 63 1.99 2.51 -11.46
CA THR A 63 3.38 2.80 -11.86
C THR A 63 4.06 3.74 -10.90
N ILE A 64 5.39 3.61 -10.74
CA ILE A 64 6.22 4.59 -10.04
C ILE A 64 7.38 5.01 -10.95
N HIS A 65 7.56 6.33 -11.06
CA HIS A 65 8.67 6.96 -11.77
C HIS A 65 9.56 7.73 -10.79
N VAL A 66 10.86 7.57 -10.90
CA VAL A 66 11.87 8.37 -10.22
C VAL A 66 12.72 9.01 -11.30
N GLU A 67 12.61 10.33 -11.46
CA GLU A 67 13.12 11.05 -12.64
C GLU A 67 12.58 10.39 -13.94
N ASP A 68 13.45 10.05 -14.88
CA ASP A 68 13.09 9.37 -16.14
C ASP A 68 13.10 7.83 -16.03
N ARG A 69 13.26 7.28 -14.82
CA ARG A 69 13.34 5.83 -14.57
C ARG A 69 12.02 5.28 -14.05
N LEU A 70 11.44 4.32 -14.76
CA LEU A 70 10.34 3.48 -14.27
C LEU A 70 10.88 2.46 -13.27
N ILE A 71 10.48 2.55 -12.00
CA ILE A 71 10.91 1.61 -10.96
C ILE A 71 9.91 0.47 -10.73
N TYR A 72 8.64 0.72 -11.02
CA TYR A 72 7.57 -0.25 -10.83
C TYR A 72 6.47 -0.02 -11.86
N SER A 73 5.95 -1.11 -12.41
CA SER A 73 4.79 -1.12 -13.31
C SER A 73 3.99 -2.40 -13.08
N LYS A 74 2.77 -2.24 -12.58
CA LYS A 74 1.82 -3.32 -12.33
C LYS A 74 1.54 -4.12 -13.61
N LYS A 75 1.56 -3.47 -14.78
CA LYS A 75 1.30 -4.13 -16.07
C LYS A 75 2.35 -5.18 -16.42
N ASP A 76 3.59 -5.01 -15.96
CA ASP A 76 4.66 -5.97 -16.25
C ASP A 76 4.57 -7.24 -15.40
N GLN A 77 3.79 -7.24 -14.32
CA GLN A 77 3.53 -8.43 -13.50
C GLN A 77 2.51 -9.41 -14.13
N TYR A 78 1.70 -8.95 -15.09
CA TYR A 78 0.69 -9.77 -15.77
C TYR A 78 1.10 -10.17 -17.19
N ARG A 79 2.36 -9.95 -17.56
CA ARG A 79 2.93 -10.34 -18.87
C ARG A 79 3.51 -11.74 -18.84
#